data_AF-A0A0S9QXX1-F1
#
_entry.id   AF-A0A0S9QXX1-F1
#
_cell.length_a   1.000
_cell.length_b   1.000
_cell.length_c   1.000
_cell.angle_alpha   90.00
_cell.angle_beta   90.00
_cell.angle_gamma   90.00
#
_symmetry.space_group_name_H-M   'P 1'
#
loop_
_entity.id
_entity.type
_entity.pdbx_description
1 polymer ?
#
loop_
_entity_poly.entity_id
_entity_poly.type
_entity_poly.pdbx_seq_one_letter_code
_entity_poly.pdbx_strand_id
1 'polypeptide(L)'
;MTAPFPTPKTDEAQRLLSPEELEAALRDIGARRYHNLHPFHRLLHDGKLSKDQVRAWALNRYYYQAMIPVKDAAVLARMTDASLRRVWRQRIVDHDGDAPGDGGIERWLKLAEGVDFARDYVESTQGILSATRFSVDAYVHFVKERSLLEAIASSLTEMFSPTIISERVAGMLKNYDFITKDTLAYFDKRLTQAPRDADFAIAYVKEHATTPALQRQAMDALTFKCNVLWTQLDALYFAYVAPGLTPPDAWTPGTGLVPEPAVAQAAGTGTLAALDVPRLPRGVRLRHDAVRNQHVLLAPERTFDLDANAVAVLELVDGQRSVRAIAALLGEKFTADPAVIEADILVMLNDLATKRVLER
;
A
#
# COMPACT_ATOMS: atom_id res chain seq x y z
N MET A 1 43.42 46.18 -9.42
CA MET A 1 42.93 45.83 -8.07
C MET A 1 41.94 44.69 -8.22
N THR A 2 42.39 43.45 -8.03
CA THR A 2 41.54 42.24 -8.04
C THR A 2 40.92 42.08 -6.66
N ALA A 3 39.60 42.21 -6.56
CA ALA A 3 38.88 41.90 -5.33
C ALA A 3 39.10 40.42 -4.97
N PRO A 4 39.46 40.07 -3.72
CA PRO A 4 39.62 38.68 -3.32
C PRO A 4 38.27 37.96 -3.36
N PHE A 5 38.24 36.77 -3.94
CA PHE A 5 37.09 35.87 -3.87
C PHE A 5 36.79 35.53 -2.40
N PRO A 6 35.52 35.58 -1.95
CA PRO A 6 35.19 35.24 -0.58
C PRO A 6 35.49 33.77 -0.29
N THR A 7 36.42 33.53 0.64
CA THR A 7 36.67 32.21 1.22
C THR A 7 35.44 31.79 2.03
N PRO A 8 34.91 30.56 1.86
CA PRO A 8 33.81 30.07 2.69
C PRO A 8 34.20 30.14 4.18
N LYS A 9 33.33 30.68 5.03
CA LYS A 9 33.53 30.70 6.49
C LYS A 9 33.55 29.25 7.01
N THR A 10 34.66 28.85 7.64
CA THR A 10 34.95 27.45 7.99
C THR A 10 34.47 26.97 9.36
N ASP A 11 33.70 27.75 10.14
CA ASP A 11 33.62 27.48 11.59
C ASP A 11 32.33 26.82 12.14
N GLU A 12 31.16 26.94 11.51
CA GLU A 12 29.95 26.27 12.06
C GLU A 12 29.87 24.77 11.70
N ALA A 13 30.52 24.36 10.61
CA ALA A 13 30.52 22.97 10.14
C ALA A 13 31.47 22.05 10.95
N GLN A 14 32.26 22.59 11.88
CA GLN A 14 33.30 21.85 12.61
C GLN A 14 32.98 21.69 14.10
N ARG A 15 31.85 22.20 14.59
CA ARG A 15 31.47 22.06 15.99
C ARG A 15 30.95 20.65 16.26
N LEU A 16 31.41 20.03 17.35
CA LEU A 16 30.85 18.79 17.86
C LEU A 16 29.48 19.11 18.50
N LEU A 17 28.42 18.46 18.02
CA LEU A 17 27.08 18.57 18.57
C LEU A 17 26.99 17.78 19.88
N SER A 18 26.21 18.26 20.85
CA SER A 18 25.80 17.43 21.98
C SER A 18 24.96 16.23 21.51
N PRO A 19 24.79 15.17 22.32
CA PRO A 19 23.90 14.05 21.98
C PRO A 19 22.47 14.50 21.62
N GLU A 20 21.93 15.49 22.32
CA GLU A 20 20.59 16.06 22.08
C GLU A 20 20.54 16.84 20.77
N GLU A 21 21.55 17.67 20.50
CA GLU A 21 21.67 18.42 19.25
C GLU A 21 21.84 17.49 18.04
N LEU A 22 22.59 16.40 18.18
CA LEU A 22 22.76 15.39 17.14
C LEU A 22 21.44 14.65 16.85
N GLU A 23 20.69 14.26 17.87
CA GLU A 23 19.37 13.66 17.66
C GLU A 23 18.41 14.63 16.98
N ALA A 24 18.39 15.90 17.40
CA ALA A 24 17.58 16.92 16.76
C ALA A 24 17.94 17.09 15.27
N ALA A 25 19.23 17.09 14.94
CA ALA A 25 19.70 17.15 13.55
C ALA A 25 19.27 15.93 12.73
N LEU A 26 19.37 14.72 13.31
CA LEU A 26 18.91 13.48 12.66
C LEU A 26 17.39 13.49 12.44
N ARG A 27 16.61 14.02 13.39
CA ARG A 27 15.15 14.18 13.24
C ARG A 27 14.77 15.21 12.19
N ASP A 28 15.51 16.32 12.05
CA ASP A 28 15.29 17.33 11.01
C ASP A 28 15.47 16.73 9.60
N ILE A 29 16.43 15.81 9.40
CA ILE A 29 16.57 15.08 8.14
C ILE A 29 15.29 14.32 7.80
N GLY A 30 14.70 13.62 8.77
CA GLY A 30 13.41 12.94 8.60
C GLY A 30 12.27 13.89 8.26
N ALA A 31 12.18 15.00 8.99
CA ALA A 31 11.15 16.02 8.78
C ALA A 31 11.20 16.65 7.38
N ARG A 32 12.36 16.67 6.72
CA ARG A 32 12.54 17.26 5.38
C ARG A 32 12.58 16.24 4.25
N ARG A 33 13.00 15.01 4.52
CA ARG A 33 13.37 14.04 3.47
C ARG A 33 12.75 12.67 3.62
N TYR A 34 11.99 12.41 4.68
CA TYR A 34 11.35 11.11 4.79
C TYR A 34 10.21 10.96 3.78
N HIS A 35 9.99 9.73 3.33
CA HIS A 35 9.23 9.46 2.12
C HIS A 35 7.72 9.69 2.23
N ASN A 36 7.19 10.00 3.42
CA ASN A 36 5.80 10.42 3.58
C ASN A 36 5.50 11.76 2.91
N LEU A 37 6.53 12.57 2.69
CA LEU A 37 6.44 13.83 1.97
C LEU A 37 6.35 13.64 0.45
N HIS A 38 6.69 12.45 -0.06
CA HIS A 38 6.72 12.18 -1.49
C HIS A 38 5.31 12.21 -2.10
N PRO A 39 5.10 12.80 -3.30
CA PRO A 39 3.79 12.87 -3.95
C PRO A 39 3.09 11.52 -4.10
N PHE A 40 3.82 10.48 -4.52
CA PHE A 40 3.29 9.10 -4.56
C PHE A 40 2.72 8.63 -3.21
N HIS A 41 3.42 8.89 -2.10
CA HIS A 41 2.93 8.49 -0.78
C HIS A 41 1.69 9.29 -0.37
N ARG A 42 1.62 10.58 -0.72
CA ARG A 42 0.42 11.40 -0.50
C ARG A 42 -0.77 10.87 -1.28
N LEU A 43 -0.59 10.50 -2.55
CA LEU A 43 -1.65 9.86 -3.35
C LEU A 43 -2.11 8.54 -2.73
N LEU A 44 -1.16 7.69 -2.29
CA LEU A 44 -1.47 6.43 -1.62
C LEU A 44 -2.32 6.67 -0.37
N HIS A 45 -1.88 7.57 0.51
CA HIS A 45 -2.56 7.91 1.76
C HIS A 45 -3.96 8.48 1.53
N ASP A 46 -4.09 9.40 0.57
CA ASP A 46 -5.33 10.13 0.30
C ASP A 46 -6.37 9.32 -0.49
N GLY A 47 -6.08 8.05 -0.84
CA GLY A 47 -7.03 7.25 -1.60
C GLY A 47 -7.07 7.54 -3.10
N LYS A 48 -6.04 8.20 -3.63
CA LYS A 48 -6.05 8.74 -5.00
C LYS A 48 -5.31 7.85 -5.99
N LEU A 49 -4.76 6.72 -5.55
CA LEU A 49 -4.15 5.76 -6.46
C LEU A 49 -5.21 4.79 -7.02
N SER A 50 -5.02 4.36 -8.27
CA SER A 50 -5.77 3.23 -8.81
C SER A 50 -5.34 1.92 -8.16
N LYS A 51 -6.15 0.86 -8.32
CA LYS A 51 -5.79 -0.49 -7.86
C LYS A 51 -4.45 -0.95 -8.46
N ASP A 52 -4.19 -0.67 -9.73
CA ASP A 52 -2.93 -1.02 -10.39
C ASP A 52 -1.72 -0.23 -9.85
N GLN A 53 -1.91 1.04 -9.47
CA GLN A 53 -0.86 1.82 -8.81
C GLN A 53 -0.55 1.28 -7.40
N VAL A 54 -1.57 0.83 -6.67
CA VAL A 54 -1.38 0.15 -5.37
C VAL A 54 -0.70 -1.21 -5.56
N ARG A 55 -1.07 -1.98 -6.60
CA ARG A 55 -0.41 -3.24 -6.99
C ARG A 55 1.07 -3.03 -7.28
N ALA A 56 1.41 -2.09 -8.15
CA ALA A 56 2.79 -1.76 -8.48
C ALA A 56 3.60 -1.39 -7.22
N TRP A 57 3.02 -0.59 -6.32
CA TRP A 57 3.64 -0.26 -5.05
C TRP A 57 3.86 -1.48 -4.17
N ALA A 58 2.84 -2.34 -3.98
CA ALA A 58 2.95 -3.53 -3.15
C ALA A 58 4.03 -4.48 -3.67
N LEU A 59 4.06 -4.75 -4.98
CA LEU A 59 5.07 -5.61 -5.63
C LEU A 59 6.50 -5.07 -5.45
N ASN A 60 6.71 -3.77 -5.68
CA ASN A 60 8.03 -3.16 -5.52
C ASN A 60 8.45 -3.07 -4.04
N ARG A 61 7.51 -2.76 -3.15
CA ARG A 61 7.79 -2.66 -1.72
C ARG A 61 8.11 -4.02 -1.10
N TYR A 62 7.53 -5.11 -1.61
CA TYR A 62 7.90 -6.47 -1.23
C TYR A 62 9.41 -6.70 -1.41
N TYR A 63 10.02 -6.32 -2.53
CA TYR A 63 11.47 -6.49 -2.75
C TYR A 63 12.30 -5.75 -1.70
N TYR A 64 11.97 -4.48 -1.41
CA TYR A 64 12.64 -3.75 -0.32
C TYR A 64 12.56 -4.49 1.01
N GLN A 65 11.39 -5.05 1.34
CA GLN A 65 11.14 -5.73 2.60
C GLN A 65 11.83 -7.09 2.70
N ALA A 66 11.88 -7.85 1.60
CA ALA A 66 12.58 -9.12 1.49
C ALA A 66 14.11 -8.95 1.62
N MET A 67 14.64 -7.79 1.21
CA MET A 67 16.08 -7.49 1.30
C MET A 67 16.52 -6.88 2.63
N ILE A 68 15.60 -6.52 3.53
CA ILE A 68 15.95 -6.03 4.88
C ILE A 68 16.76 -7.06 5.69
N PRO A 69 16.33 -8.33 5.84
CA PRO A 69 17.13 -9.32 6.58
C PRO A 69 18.48 -9.61 5.91
N VAL A 70 18.58 -9.54 4.57
CA VAL A 70 19.87 -9.64 3.87
C VAL A 70 20.80 -8.48 4.25
N LYS A 71 20.28 -7.26 4.26
CA LYS A 71 20.98 -6.06 4.72
C LYS A 71 21.38 -6.20 6.20
N ASP A 72 20.48 -6.66 7.07
CA ASP A 72 20.74 -6.81 8.50
C ASP A 72 21.73 -7.92 8.82
N ALA A 73 21.73 -9.03 8.08
CA ALA A 73 22.75 -10.07 8.17
C ALA A 73 24.13 -9.53 7.77
N ALA A 74 24.21 -8.67 6.75
CA ALA A 74 25.44 -8.01 6.35
C ALA A 74 25.99 -7.08 7.43
N VAL A 75 25.13 -6.34 8.14
CA VAL A 75 25.55 -5.54 9.32
C VAL A 75 25.99 -6.48 10.46
N LEU A 76 25.22 -7.52 10.75
CA LEU A 76 25.49 -8.48 11.83
C LEU A 76 26.87 -9.14 11.67
N ALA A 77 27.25 -9.50 10.44
CA ALA A 77 28.54 -10.10 10.13
C ALA A 77 29.75 -9.19 10.43
N ARG A 78 29.52 -7.88 10.57
CA ARG A 78 30.56 -6.87 10.85
C ARG A 78 30.68 -6.52 12.33
N MET A 79 29.75 -6.98 13.16
CA MET A 79 29.76 -6.75 14.59
C MET A 79 30.65 -7.78 15.29
N THR A 80 31.77 -7.34 15.86
CA THR A 80 32.69 -8.21 16.62
C THR A 80 32.19 -8.47 18.06
N ASP A 81 31.46 -7.52 18.65
CA ASP A 81 30.84 -7.69 19.97
C ASP A 81 29.54 -8.52 19.90
N ALA A 82 29.49 -9.58 20.70
CA ALA A 82 28.32 -10.43 20.85
C ALA A 82 27.12 -9.71 21.46
N SER A 83 27.33 -8.66 22.27
CA SER A 83 26.26 -7.84 22.84
C SER A 83 25.45 -7.15 21.73
N LEU A 84 26.15 -6.51 20.78
CA LEU A 84 25.55 -5.87 19.60
C LEU A 84 24.86 -6.90 18.71
N ARG A 85 25.48 -8.06 18.47
CA ARG A 85 24.87 -9.14 17.68
C ARG A 85 23.58 -9.66 18.30
N ARG A 86 23.51 -9.80 19.62
CA ARG A 86 22.30 -10.25 20.34
C ARG A 86 21.12 -9.30 20.15
N VAL A 87 21.38 -7.99 20.10
CA VAL A 87 20.35 -6.99 19.83
C VAL A 87 19.98 -6.98 18.34
N TRP A 88 20.98 -6.88 17.45
CA TRP A 88 20.76 -6.68 16.03
C TRP A 88 20.06 -7.87 15.35
N ARG A 89 20.35 -9.11 15.78
CA ARG A 89 19.73 -10.31 15.20
C ARG A 89 18.21 -10.33 15.32
N GLN A 90 17.64 -9.61 16.29
CA GLN A 90 16.18 -9.57 16.47
C GLN A 90 15.48 -8.97 15.24
N ARG A 91 16.14 -8.08 14.49
CA ARG A 91 15.62 -7.53 13.24
C ARG A 91 15.41 -8.62 12.18
N ILE A 92 16.33 -9.58 12.11
CA ILE A 92 16.25 -10.72 11.18
C ILE A 92 15.12 -11.64 11.62
N VAL A 93 15.07 -12.01 12.90
CA VAL A 93 13.98 -12.83 13.48
C VAL A 93 12.61 -12.20 13.23
N ASP A 94 12.47 -10.90 13.43
CA ASP A 94 11.21 -10.19 13.22
C ASP A 94 10.76 -10.19 11.75
N HIS A 95 11.71 -10.21 10.81
CA HIS A 95 11.46 -10.20 9.36
C HIS A 95 11.21 -11.60 8.80
N ASP A 96 12.00 -12.60 9.21
CA ASP A 96 11.95 -13.96 8.68
C ASP A 96 10.95 -14.86 9.43
N GLY A 97 10.68 -14.56 10.70
CA GLY A 97 9.86 -15.39 11.58
C GLY A 97 10.58 -16.66 12.04
N ASP A 98 9.87 -17.49 12.80
CA ASP A 98 10.41 -18.75 13.34
C ASP A 98 10.12 -19.97 12.44
N ALA A 99 9.23 -19.82 11.45
CA ALA A 99 8.81 -20.86 10.52
C ALA A 99 8.23 -20.26 9.21
N PRO A 100 8.10 -21.04 8.12
CA PRO A 100 7.43 -20.59 6.91
C PRO A 100 6.01 -20.08 7.20
N GLY A 101 5.65 -18.92 6.63
CA GLY A 101 4.36 -18.27 6.89
C GLY A 101 4.32 -17.41 8.15
N ASP A 102 5.47 -17.17 8.79
CA ASP A 102 5.64 -16.20 9.89
C ASP A 102 6.54 -15.03 9.45
N GLY A 103 6.77 -14.07 10.35
CA GLY A 103 7.69 -12.96 10.16
C GLY A 103 7.04 -11.74 9.54
N GLY A 104 7.89 -10.78 9.17
CA GLY A 104 7.52 -9.53 8.53
C GLY A 104 7.37 -9.68 7.01
N ILE A 105 8.13 -10.57 6.37
CA ILE A 105 8.10 -10.78 4.91
C ILE A 105 6.76 -11.38 4.48
N GLU A 106 6.26 -12.38 5.19
CA GLU A 106 4.97 -13.01 4.93
C GLU A 106 3.82 -11.99 4.87
N ARG A 107 3.93 -10.94 5.67
CA ARG A 107 2.92 -9.87 5.74
C ARG A 107 2.86 -9.06 4.45
N TRP A 108 4.01 -8.83 3.82
CA TRP A 108 4.08 -8.16 2.53
C TRP A 108 3.63 -9.07 1.39
N LEU A 109 3.81 -10.40 1.51
CA LEU A 109 3.20 -11.36 0.59
C LEU A 109 1.67 -11.31 0.68
N LYS A 110 1.11 -11.34 1.89
CA LYS A 110 -0.34 -11.20 2.09
C LYS A 110 -0.91 -9.88 1.58
N LEU A 111 -0.15 -8.78 1.65
CA LEU A 111 -0.56 -7.53 1.01
C LEU A 111 -0.66 -7.67 -0.51
N ALA A 112 0.36 -8.26 -1.13
CA ALA A 112 0.39 -8.44 -2.58
C ALA A 112 -0.72 -9.41 -3.05
N GLU A 113 -0.96 -10.49 -2.31
CA GLU A 113 -2.09 -11.41 -2.51
C GLU A 113 -3.44 -10.70 -2.33
N GLY A 114 -3.56 -9.80 -1.35
CA GLY A 114 -4.75 -9.00 -1.13
C GLY A 114 -5.05 -8.00 -2.25
N VAL A 115 -4.10 -7.76 -3.15
CA VAL A 115 -4.30 -7.01 -4.41
C VAL A 115 -4.17 -7.91 -5.64
N ASP A 116 -4.45 -9.21 -5.45
CA ASP A 116 -4.62 -10.27 -6.46
C ASP A 116 -3.34 -10.79 -7.11
N PHE A 117 -2.15 -10.50 -6.60
CA PHE A 117 -0.96 -11.15 -7.13
C PHE A 117 -0.88 -12.64 -6.76
N ALA A 118 -0.42 -13.45 -7.71
CA ALA A 118 0.03 -14.80 -7.41
C ALA A 118 1.33 -14.73 -6.59
N ARG A 119 1.41 -15.51 -5.50
CA ARG A 119 2.54 -15.49 -4.57
C ARG A 119 3.89 -15.73 -5.27
N ASP A 120 3.94 -16.73 -6.15
CA ASP A 120 5.13 -17.12 -6.90
C ASP A 120 5.63 -15.99 -7.80
N TYR A 121 4.73 -15.20 -8.40
CA TYR A 121 5.08 -14.02 -9.17
C TYR A 121 5.74 -12.94 -8.30
N VAL A 122 5.20 -12.68 -7.11
CA VAL A 122 5.75 -11.71 -6.16
C VAL A 122 7.15 -12.14 -5.70
N GLU A 123 7.27 -13.41 -5.28
CA GLU A 123 8.53 -14.01 -4.83
C GLU A 123 9.59 -14.06 -5.94
N SER A 124 9.18 -14.19 -7.21
CA SER A 124 10.11 -14.19 -8.35
C SER A 124 10.84 -12.84 -8.53
N THR A 125 10.23 -11.74 -8.06
CA THR A 125 10.70 -10.36 -8.27
C THR A 125 10.83 -9.93 -9.74
N GLN A 126 10.32 -10.72 -10.70
CA GLN A 126 10.53 -10.46 -12.13
C GLN A 126 9.91 -9.14 -12.60
N GLY A 127 8.77 -8.73 -12.03
CA GLY A 127 8.07 -7.49 -12.41
C GLY A 127 8.46 -6.23 -11.63
N ILE A 128 9.49 -6.26 -10.77
CA ILE A 128 9.87 -5.06 -10.01
C ILE A 128 10.58 -4.05 -10.93
N LEU A 129 10.49 -2.76 -10.59
CA LEU A 129 11.23 -1.72 -11.30
C LEU A 129 12.74 -1.86 -11.04
N SER A 130 13.56 -1.72 -12.09
CA SER A 130 15.03 -1.73 -11.94
C SER A 130 15.53 -0.66 -10.97
N ALA A 131 14.89 0.50 -10.92
CA ALA A 131 15.22 1.55 -9.94
C ALA A 131 14.97 1.10 -8.49
N THR A 132 13.91 0.31 -8.24
CA THR A 132 13.70 -0.33 -6.94
C THR A 132 14.85 -1.28 -6.63
N ARG A 133 15.21 -2.15 -7.58
CA ARG A 133 16.32 -3.09 -7.44
C ARG A 133 17.63 -2.37 -7.10
N PHE A 134 18.03 -1.39 -7.91
CA PHE A 134 19.26 -0.63 -7.71
C PHE A 134 19.27 0.15 -6.40
N SER A 135 18.16 0.77 -6.01
CA SER A 135 18.07 1.53 -4.75
C SER A 135 18.22 0.62 -3.53
N VAL A 136 17.57 -0.54 -3.55
CA VAL A 136 17.62 -1.54 -2.48
C VAL A 136 19.00 -2.20 -2.42
N ASP A 137 19.57 -2.56 -3.57
CA ASP A 137 20.91 -3.17 -3.63
C ASP A 137 21.98 -2.17 -3.19
N ALA A 138 21.84 -0.88 -3.52
CA ALA A 138 22.71 0.17 -3.00
C ALA A 138 22.67 0.23 -1.47
N TYR A 139 21.50 -0.01 -0.84
CA TYR A 139 21.42 -0.06 0.62
C TYR A 139 22.18 -1.26 1.19
N VAL A 140 22.06 -2.44 0.57
CA VAL A 140 22.81 -3.64 0.96
C VAL A 140 24.33 -3.42 0.81
N HIS A 141 24.78 -2.81 -0.28
CA HIS A 141 26.20 -2.48 -0.48
C HIS A 141 26.70 -1.43 0.53
N PHE A 142 25.93 -0.37 0.77
CA PHE A 142 26.28 0.68 1.71
C PHE A 142 26.61 0.11 3.09
N VAL A 143 25.77 -0.80 3.62
CA VAL A 143 26.00 -1.39 4.94
C VAL A 143 27.15 -2.42 4.96
N LYS A 144 27.55 -2.98 3.81
CA LYS A 144 28.72 -3.84 3.70
C LYS A 144 30.02 -3.04 3.69
N GLU A 145 30.01 -1.86 3.08
CA GLU A 145 31.22 -1.13 2.68
C GLU A 145 31.56 0.07 3.57
N ARG A 146 30.56 0.78 4.11
CA ARG A 146 30.77 1.99 4.94
C ARG A 146 31.14 1.66 6.38
N SER A 147 31.45 2.62 7.24
CA SER A 147 31.74 2.31 8.65
C SER A 147 30.54 1.65 9.35
N LEU A 148 30.77 0.94 10.46
CA LEU A 148 29.67 0.37 11.25
C LEU A 148 28.74 1.46 11.80
N LEU A 149 29.29 2.64 12.12
CA LEU A 149 28.50 3.83 12.51
C LEU A 149 27.52 4.24 11.41
N GLU A 150 27.99 4.39 10.17
CA GLU A 150 27.14 4.73 9.02
C GLU A 150 26.10 3.63 8.75
N ALA A 151 26.50 2.36 8.83
CA ALA A 151 25.59 1.23 8.64
C ALA A 151 24.44 1.24 9.66
N ILE A 152 24.73 1.49 10.95
CA ILE A 152 23.71 1.60 12.00
C ILE A 152 22.89 2.88 11.83
N ALA A 153 23.53 4.03 11.57
CA ALA A 153 22.83 5.31 11.38
C ALA A 153 21.82 5.27 10.22
N SER A 154 22.11 4.52 9.16
CA SER A 154 21.19 4.32 8.03
C SER A 154 19.88 3.60 8.40
N SER A 155 19.76 2.97 9.58
CA SER A 155 18.48 2.39 10.03
C SER A 155 17.56 3.42 10.69
N LEU A 156 18.07 4.59 11.06
CA LEU A 156 17.36 5.60 11.86
C LEU A 156 16.10 6.20 11.22
N THR A 157 15.83 5.91 9.94
CA THR A 157 14.48 6.14 9.37
C THR A 157 13.35 5.49 10.18
N GLU A 158 13.66 4.50 11.00
CA GLU A 158 12.73 3.85 11.92
C GLU A 158 12.16 4.80 12.98
N MET A 159 12.87 5.88 13.34
CA MET A 159 12.36 6.94 14.23
C MET A 159 11.06 7.58 13.71
N PHE A 160 10.84 7.52 12.40
CA PHE A 160 9.70 8.15 11.73
C PHE A 160 8.61 7.14 11.35
N SER A 161 8.87 5.84 11.49
CA SER A 161 7.99 4.78 11.02
C SER A 161 6.64 4.69 11.75
N PRO A 162 6.55 4.84 13.09
CA PRO A 162 5.28 4.67 13.81
C PRO A 162 4.16 5.60 13.34
N THR A 163 4.44 6.90 13.21
CA THR A 163 3.46 7.90 12.74
C THR A 163 2.91 7.53 11.37
N ILE A 164 3.79 7.12 10.46
CA ILE A 164 3.44 6.87 9.07
C ILE A 164 2.77 5.52 8.87
N ILE A 165 3.08 4.52 9.70
CA ILE A 165 2.34 3.26 9.70
C ILE A 165 0.90 3.52 10.13
N SER A 166 0.68 4.26 11.21
CA SER A 166 -0.65 4.61 11.69
C SER A 166 -1.46 5.40 10.65
N GLU A 167 -0.86 6.45 10.07
CA GLU A 167 -1.49 7.26 9.01
C GLU A 167 -1.84 6.41 7.79
N ARG A 168 -0.92 5.55 7.33
CA ARG A 168 -1.10 4.72 6.14
C ARG A 168 -2.17 3.65 6.33
N VAL A 169 -2.18 2.95 7.47
CA VAL A 169 -3.20 1.94 7.77
C VAL A 169 -4.58 2.58 7.80
N ALA A 170 -4.72 3.71 8.49
CA ALA A 170 -5.99 4.44 8.55
C ALA A 170 -6.44 4.94 7.17
N GLY A 171 -5.53 5.53 6.38
CA GLY A 171 -5.84 6.04 5.04
C GLY A 171 -6.20 4.93 4.06
N MET A 172 -5.45 3.82 4.05
CA MET A 172 -5.72 2.71 3.13
C MET A 172 -7.06 2.03 3.42
N LEU A 173 -7.37 1.74 4.69
CA LEU A 173 -8.66 1.13 5.07
C LEU A 173 -9.85 2.03 4.74
N LYS A 174 -9.68 3.35 4.87
CA LYS A 174 -10.76 4.29 4.61
C LYS A 174 -11.06 4.44 3.12
N ASN A 175 -10.02 4.38 2.29
CA ASN A 175 -10.12 4.87 0.91
C ASN A 175 -10.02 3.78 -0.17
N TYR A 176 -9.60 2.56 0.14
CA TYR A 176 -9.53 1.46 -0.81
C TYR A 176 -10.42 0.29 -0.35
N ASP A 177 -11.54 0.10 -1.04
CA ASP A 177 -12.52 -0.96 -0.76
C ASP A 177 -11.94 -2.38 -0.93
N PHE A 178 -10.95 -2.53 -1.81
CA PHE A 178 -10.22 -3.78 -2.04
C PHE A 178 -9.16 -4.08 -0.97
N ILE A 179 -8.91 -3.18 -0.01
CA ILE A 179 -7.97 -3.42 1.09
C ILE A 179 -8.75 -3.75 2.37
N THR A 180 -8.55 -4.95 2.91
CA THR A 180 -9.25 -5.39 4.12
C THR A 180 -8.44 -5.15 5.39
N LYS A 181 -9.12 -5.20 6.55
CA LYS A 181 -8.44 -5.21 7.86
C LYS A 181 -7.51 -6.41 7.99
N ASP A 182 -7.87 -7.58 7.48
CA ASP A 182 -7.01 -8.77 7.53
C ASP A 182 -5.75 -8.57 6.70
N THR A 183 -5.89 -7.86 5.56
CA THR A 183 -4.77 -7.40 4.72
C THR A 183 -3.91 -6.35 5.42
N LEU A 184 -4.30 -5.74 6.55
CA LEU A 184 -3.52 -4.68 7.20
C LEU A 184 -3.21 -4.93 8.68
N ALA A 185 -3.88 -5.90 9.33
CA ALA A 185 -3.67 -6.32 10.72
C ALA A 185 -2.22 -6.72 11.01
N TYR A 186 -1.45 -6.95 9.96
CA TYR A 186 -0.05 -7.29 10.02
C TYR A 186 0.88 -6.10 10.38
N PHE A 187 0.44 -4.85 10.15
CA PHE A 187 1.22 -3.65 10.46
C PHE A 187 1.30 -3.36 11.97
N ASP A 188 0.40 -3.94 12.77
CA ASP A 188 0.27 -3.71 14.21
C ASP A 188 1.56 -4.05 14.97
N LYS A 189 2.18 -5.19 14.68
CA LYS A 189 3.45 -5.61 15.30
C LYS A 189 4.60 -4.62 15.02
N ARG A 190 4.57 -3.91 13.89
CA ARG A 190 5.66 -2.97 13.54
C ARG A 190 5.61 -1.69 14.38
N LEU A 191 4.45 -1.34 14.93
CA LEU A 191 4.30 -0.20 15.86
C LEU A 191 5.12 -0.39 17.13
N THR A 192 5.34 -1.62 17.58
CA THR A 192 6.18 -1.93 18.75
C THR A 192 7.62 -2.28 18.38
N GLN A 193 7.86 -2.89 17.21
CA GLN A 193 9.21 -3.28 16.78
C GLN A 193 10.07 -2.07 16.38
N ALA A 194 9.52 -1.12 15.63
CA ALA A 194 10.28 0.01 15.10
C ALA A 194 10.85 0.95 16.20
N PRO A 195 10.11 1.28 17.28
CA PRO A 195 10.66 2.05 18.40
C PRO A 195 11.85 1.36 19.08
N ARG A 196 11.72 0.08 19.44
CA ARG A 196 12.81 -0.72 20.05
C ARG A 196 14.07 -0.68 19.19
N ASP A 197 13.89 -0.87 17.89
CA ASP A 197 14.96 -0.88 16.89
C ASP A 197 15.64 0.50 16.76
N ALA A 198 14.86 1.58 16.80
CA ALA A 198 15.34 2.96 16.72
C ALA A 198 16.06 3.41 17.99
N ASP A 199 15.56 3.03 19.17
CA ASP A 199 16.14 3.38 20.48
C ASP A 199 17.58 2.86 20.61
N PHE A 200 17.83 1.62 20.17
CA PHE A 200 19.18 1.06 20.11
C PHE A 200 20.08 1.85 19.15
N ALA A 201 19.59 2.10 17.93
CA ALA A 201 20.41 2.74 16.89
C ALA A 201 20.76 4.19 17.27
N ILE A 202 19.84 4.95 17.84
CA ILE A 202 20.09 6.34 18.23
C ILE A 202 21.06 6.42 19.42
N ALA A 203 20.94 5.51 20.40
CA ALA A 203 21.88 5.40 21.50
C ALA A 203 23.30 5.09 20.99
N TYR A 204 23.43 4.11 20.09
CA TYR A 204 24.71 3.75 19.47
C TYR A 204 25.33 4.95 18.74
N VAL A 205 24.54 5.65 17.92
CA VAL A 205 25.04 6.81 17.15
C VAL A 205 25.49 7.94 18.07
N LYS A 206 24.74 8.26 19.13
CA LYS A 206 25.13 9.28 20.11
C LYS A 206 26.44 8.94 20.84
N GLU A 207 26.63 7.67 21.16
CA GLU A 207 27.84 7.19 21.86
C GLU A 207 29.07 7.18 20.93
N HIS A 208 28.90 6.77 19.67
CA HIS A 208 30.02 6.49 18.78
C HIS A 208 30.36 7.63 17.81
N ALA A 209 29.46 8.58 17.58
CA ALA A 209 29.71 9.76 16.74
C ALA A 209 30.44 10.86 17.53
N THR A 210 31.66 10.55 18.01
CA THR A 210 32.43 11.37 18.96
C THR A 210 33.19 12.54 18.37
N THR A 211 33.17 12.69 17.04
CA THR A 211 33.80 13.82 16.33
C THR A 211 32.82 14.47 15.37
N PRO A 212 33.00 15.76 15.02
CA PRO A 212 32.17 16.43 14.02
C PRO A 212 32.11 15.67 12.68
N ALA A 213 33.23 15.04 12.29
CA ALA A 213 33.30 14.23 11.08
C ALA A 213 32.44 12.96 11.18
N LEU A 214 32.48 12.26 12.32
CA LEU A 214 31.65 11.07 12.55
C LEU A 214 30.16 11.41 12.64
N GLN A 215 29.80 12.54 13.25
CA GLN A 215 28.42 13.04 13.29
C GLN A 215 27.89 13.33 11.88
N ARG A 216 28.73 13.97 11.04
CA ARG A 216 28.41 14.21 9.64
C ARG A 216 28.21 12.92 8.86
N GLN A 217 29.08 11.93 9.04
CA GLN A 217 28.92 10.62 8.43
C GLN A 217 27.59 9.94 8.83
N ALA A 218 27.20 10.00 10.10
CA ALA A 218 25.92 9.46 10.55
C ALA A 218 24.71 10.18 9.93
N MET A 219 24.76 11.51 9.85
CA MET A 219 23.73 12.33 9.19
C MET A 219 23.64 12.07 7.68
N ASP A 220 24.79 11.93 7.02
CA ASP A 220 24.86 11.63 5.59
C ASP A 220 24.36 10.21 5.30
N ALA A 221 24.62 9.24 6.20
CA ALA A 221 24.08 7.89 6.10
C ALA A 221 22.55 7.85 6.24
N LEU A 222 21.97 8.64 7.13
CA LEU A 222 20.52 8.79 7.23
C LEU A 222 19.94 9.49 5.99
N THR A 223 20.62 10.52 5.48
CA THR A 223 20.23 11.20 4.23
C THR A 223 20.26 10.24 3.04
N PHE A 224 21.32 9.42 2.92
CA PHE A 224 21.41 8.34 1.94
C PHE A 224 20.22 7.39 2.04
N LYS A 225 19.85 6.96 3.25
CA LYS A 225 18.68 6.10 3.43
C LYS A 225 17.38 6.78 2.99
N CYS A 226 17.20 8.06 3.28
CA CYS A 226 16.04 8.82 2.79
C CYS A 226 16.02 8.82 1.25
N ASN A 227 17.16 9.02 0.60
CA ASN A 227 17.26 8.98 -0.86
C ASN A 227 16.90 7.60 -1.44
N VAL A 228 17.38 6.51 -0.82
CA VAL A 228 16.99 5.13 -1.20
C VAL A 228 15.47 4.96 -1.21
N LEU A 229 14.78 5.48 -0.19
CA LEU A 229 13.32 5.38 -0.11
C LEU A 229 12.63 6.32 -1.10
N TRP A 230 13.19 7.51 -1.32
CA TRP A 230 12.63 8.52 -2.21
C TRP A 230 12.68 8.06 -3.67
N THR A 231 13.83 7.57 -4.13
CA THR A 231 14.03 7.11 -5.51
C THR A 231 13.15 5.91 -5.89
N GLN A 232 12.83 5.03 -4.94
CA GLN A 232 11.83 3.98 -5.16
C GLN A 232 10.45 4.56 -5.50
N LEU A 233 10.05 5.64 -4.82
CA LEU A 233 8.78 6.31 -5.07
C LEU A 233 8.81 7.19 -6.32
N ASP A 234 9.94 7.80 -6.66
CA ASP A 234 10.13 8.52 -7.93
C ASP A 234 9.85 7.57 -9.10
N ALA A 235 10.44 6.37 -9.07
CA ALA A 235 10.30 5.38 -10.12
C ALA A 235 8.87 4.85 -10.24
N LEU A 236 8.20 4.60 -9.10
CA LEU A 236 6.79 4.20 -9.08
C LEU A 236 5.88 5.30 -9.65
N TYR A 237 6.13 6.56 -9.27
CA TYR A 237 5.36 7.69 -9.77
C TYR A 237 5.54 7.85 -11.29
N PHE A 238 6.78 7.83 -11.76
CA PHE A 238 7.10 7.93 -13.19
C PHE A 238 6.44 6.82 -14.02
N ALA A 239 6.56 5.56 -13.56
CA ALA A 239 6.13 4.39 -14.31
C ALA A 239 4.61 4.16 -14.29
N TYR A 240 3.93 4.52 -13.20
CA TYR A 240 2.52 4.15 -12.99
C TYR A 240 1.57 5.32 -12.70
N VAL A 241 2.08 6.54 -12.49
CA VAL A 241 1.23 7.73 -12.23
C VAL A 241 1.35 8.73 -13.38
N ALA A 242 2.50 9.39 -13.51
CA ALA A 242 2.75 10.35 -14.58
C ALA A 242 4.26 10.44 -14.85
N PRO A 243 4.70 10.31 -16.11
CA PRO A 243 3.90 10.19 -17.34
C PRO A 243 3.26 8.81 -17.59
N GLY A 244 3.50 7.81 -16.74
CA GLY A 244 2.95 6.45 -16.93
C GLY A 244 3.78 5.62 -17.93
N LEU A 245 5.10 5.86 -17.95
CA LEU A 245 6.03 5.18 -18.86
C LEU A 245 6.66 3.98 -18.15
N THR A 246 6.02 2.83 -18.28
CA THR A 246 6.49 1.57 -17.68
C THR A 246 7.74 1.05 -18.42
N PRO A 247 8.86 0.78 -17.72
CA PRO A 247 10.04 0.16 -18.34
C PRO A 247 9.76 -1.26 -18.86
N PRO A 248 10.53 -1.77 -19.85
CA PRO A 248 10.21 -3.01 -20.58
C PRO A 248 10.00 -4.26 -19.71
N ASP A 249 10.80 -4.45 -18.66
CA ASP A 249 10.75 -5.63 -17.80
C ASP A 249 9.87 -5.45 -16.56
N ALA A 250 9.36 -4.24 -16.33
CA ALA A 250 8.54 -3.96 -15.17
C ALA A 250 7.13 -4.51 -15.35
N TRP A 251 6.47 -4.80 -14.23
CA TRP A 251 5.10 -5.32 -14.20
C TRP A 251 4.14 -4.44 -15.02
N THR A 252 3.27 -5.08 -15.79
CA THR A 252 2.19 -4.44 -16.51
C THR A 252 0.83 -4.95 -16.00
N PRO A 253 -0.21 -4.10 -15.97
CA PRO A 253 -1.54 -4.50 -15.52
C PRO A 253 -2.02 -5.81 -16.14
N GLY A 254 -2.48 -6.74 -15.29
CA GLY A 254 -2.94 -8.08 -15.68
C GLY A 254 -1.88 -9.19 -15.60
N THR A 255 -0.58 -8.85 -15.58
CA THR A 255 0.49 -9.85 -15.49
C THR A 255 0.65 -10.38 -14.05
N GLY A 256 0.84 -11.69 -13.87
CA GLY A 256 1.18 -12.27 -12.57
C GLY A 256 0.07 -12.18 -11.51
N LEU A 257 -1.15 -11.86 -11.93
CA LEU A 257 -2.32 -11.89 -11.07
C LEU A 257 -2.90 -13.31 -11.04
N VAL A 258 -3.48 -13.70 -9.90
CA VAL A 258 -4.37 -14.86 -9.90
C VAL A 258 -5.52 -14.56 -10.86
N PRO A 259 -5.95 -15.52 -11.69
CA PRO A 259 -7.21 -15.35 -12.41
C PRO A 259 -8.26 -14.98 -11.37
N GLU A 260 -9.05 -13.93 -11.63
CA GLU A 260 -10.29 -13.78 -10.89
C GLU A 260 -10.93 -15.16 -10.88
N PRO A 261 -11.33 -15.69 -9.70
CA PRO A 261 -11.94 -17.00 -9.66
C PRO A 261 -13.00 -16.96 -10.74
N ALA A 262 -12.82 -17.79 -11.79
CA ALA A 262 -13.81 -17.92 -12.84
C ALA A 262 -15.09 -18.09 -12.06
N VAL A 263 -15.97 -17.10 -12.11
CA VAL A 263 -17.26 -17.18 -11.41
C VAL A 263 -17.74 -18.52 -11.89
N ALA A 264 -17.76 -19.51 -10.99
CA ALA A 264 -18.05 -20.87 -11.39
C ALA A 264 -19.32 -20.69 -12.20
N GLN A 265 -19.29 -21.09 -13.48
CA GLN A 265 -20.50 -21.17 -14.29
C GLN A 265 -21.32 -22.27 -13.61
N ALA A 266 -21.89 -21.91 -12.47
CA ALA A 266 -22.91 -22.62 -11.77
C ALA A 266 -24.07 -22.53 -12.75
N ALA A 267 -24.34 -23.66 -13.40
CA ALA A 267 -25.50 -23.86 -14.24
C ALA A 267 -26.71 -23.21 -13.55
N GLY A 268 -27.18 -22.06 -14.06
CA GLY A 268 -28.35 -21.40 -13.46
C GLY A 268 -28.61 -19.93 -13.80
N THR A 269 -27.60 -19.07 -14.01
CA THR A 269 -27.86 -17.63 -14.21
C THR A 269 -26.95 -17.03 -15.29
N GLY A 270 -27.40 -17.04 -16.55
CA GLY A 270 -26.77 -16.22 -17.59
C GLY A 270 -27.00 -14.72 -17.33
N THR A 271 -26.15 -13.88 -17.93
CA THR A 271 -26.36 -12.42 -17.99
C THR A 271 -27.79 -12.11 -18.43
N LEU A 272 -28.51 -11.30 -17.65
CA LEU A 272 -29.83 -10.82 -18.01
C LEU A 272 -29.75 -10.02 -19.30
N ALA A 273 -30.65 -10.34 -20.23
CA ALA A 273 -30.87 -9.63 -21.48
C ALA A 273 -32.19 -8.85 -21.42
N ALA A 274 -32.41 -7.97 -22.40
CA ALA A 274 -33.58 -7.08 -22.46
C ALA A 274 -34.94 -7.80 -22.38
N LEU A 275 -35.02 -9.05 -22.82
CA LEU A 275 -36.27 -9.83 -22.82
C LEU A 275 -36.44 -10.73 -21.59
N ASP A 276 -35.47 -10.77 -20.69
CA ASP A 276 -35.54 -11.59 -19.48
C ASP A 276 -36.48 -10.98 -18.44
N VAL A 277 -37.07 -11.82 -17.59
CA VAL A 277 -38.16 -11.47 -16.66
C VAL A 277 -37.65 -11.59 -15.21
N PRO A 278 -36.96 -10.56 -14.70
CA PRO A 278 -36.31 -10.64 -13.41
C PRO A 278 -37.32 -10.84 -12.27
N ARG A 279 -36.90 -11.58 -11.24
CA ARG A 279 -37.68 -11.79 -10.01
C ARG A 279 -36.80 -11.78 -8.77
N LEU A 280 -37.37 -11.41 -7.62
CA LEU A 280 -36.69 -11.52 -6.33
C LEU A 280 -36.75 -12.98 -5.82
N PRO A 281 -35.61 -13.59 -5.43
CA PRO A 281 -35.57 -14.92 -4.82
C PRO A 281 -36.37 -15.00 -3.52
N ARG A 282 -36.70 -16.24 -3.10
CA ARG A 282 -37.34 -16.45 -1.80
C ARG A 282 -36.44 -15.93 -0.66
N GLY A 283 -37.01 -15.08 0.18
CA GLY A 283 -36.29 -14.44 1.29
C GLY A 283 -35.69 -13.09 0.96
N VAL A 284 -35.69 -12.67 -0.32
CA VAL A 284 -35.28 -11.32 -0.73
C VAL A 284 -36.51 -10.41 -0.83
N ARG A 285 -36.48 -9.25 -0.17
CA ARG A 285 -37.62 -8.31 -0.13
C ARG A 285 -37.16 -6.86 -0.09
N LEU A 286 -37.81 -6.01 -0.89
CA LEU A 286 -37.70 -4.57 -0.77
C LEU A 286 -38.44 -4.10 0.49
N ARG A 287 -37.81 -3.28 1.33
CA ARG A 287 -38.40 -2.73 2.56
C ARG A 287 -37.99 -1.29 2.78
N HIS A 288 -38.91 -0.47 3.28
CA HIS A 288 -38.60 0.86 3.79
C HIS A 288 -38.16 0.80 5.26
N ASP A 289 -36.97 1.30 5.57
CA ASP A 289 -36.46 1.50 6.93
C ASP A 289 -36.94 2.87 7.44
N ALA A 290 -37.94 2.87 8.32
CA ALA A 290 -38.52 4.09 8.89
C ALA A 290 -37.59 4.86 9.83
N VAL A 291 -36.53 4.21 10.36
CA VAL A 291 -35.57 4.86 11.26
C VAL A 291 -34.56 5.67 10.46
N ARG A 292 -34.13 5.15 9.31
CA ARG A 292 -33.17 5.81 8.41
C ARG A 292 -33.83 6.62 7.29
N ASN A 293 -35.14 6.47 7.11
CA ASN A 293 -35.93 7.05 6.01
C ASN A 293 -35.35 6.71 4.63
N GLN A 294 -34.99 5.43 4.43
CA GLN A 294 -34.36 4.92 3.22
C GLN A 294 -34.94 3.55 2.85
N HIS A 295 -34.85 3.19 1.56
CA HIS A 295 -35.24 1.86 1.09
C HIS A 295 -34.03 0.93 1.09
N VAL A 296 -34.27 -0.31 1.48
CA VAL A 296 -33.27 -1.37 1.52
C VAL A 296 -33.78 -2.63 0.85
N LEU A 297 -32.89 -3.36 0.20
CA LEU A 297 -33.14 -4.75 -0.21
C LEU A 297 -32.64 -5.67 0.90
N LEU A 298 -33.56 -6.39 1.54
CA LEU A 298 -33.23 -7.38 2.56
C LEU A 298 -33.01 -8.74 1.92
N ALA A 299 -31.88 -9.37 2.19
CA ALA A 299 -31.58 -10.76 1.88
C ALA A 299 -31.30 -11.54 3.17
N PRO A 300 -31.35 -12.89 3.19
CA PRO A 300 -31.25 -13.70 4.41
C PRO A 300 -30.04 -13.40 5.32
N GLU A 301 -28.91 -12.96 4.74
CA GLU A 301 -27.67 -12.69 5.47
C GLU A 301 -27.11 -11.27 5.22
N ARG A 302 -27.78 -10.44 4.41
CA ARG A 302 -27.25 -9.15 3.94
C ARG A 302 -28.35 -8.11 3.73
N THR A 303 -27.99 -6.84 3.90
CA THR A 303 -28.86 -5.68 3.59
C THR A 303 -28.15 -4.80 2.58
N PHE A 304 -28.87 -4.33 1.56
CA PHE A 304 -28.34 -3.43 0.54
C PHE A 304 -29.11 -2.11 0.59
N ASP A 305 -28.40 -1.01 0.75
CA ASP A 305 -28.99 0.33 0.68
C ASP A 305 -29.30 0.66 -0.79
N LEU A 306 -30.48 1.25 -1.03
CA LEU A 306 -30.96 1.57 -2.37
C LEU A 306 -31.16 3.07 -2.53
N ASP A 307 -30.74 3.59 -3.68
CA ASP A 307 -31.11 4.94 -4.11
C ASP A 307 -32.53 4.95 -4.72
N ALA A 308 -33.04 6.15 -5.00
CA ALA A 308 -34.39 6.33 -5.54
C ALA A 308 -34.60 5.67 -6.92
N ASN A 309 -33.54 5.55 -7.72
CA ASN A 309 -33.62 4.96 -9.06
C ASN A 309 -33.70 3.43 -8.95
N ALA A 310 -32.87 2.83 -8.12
CA ALA A 310 -32.88 1.39 -7.85
C ALA A 310 -34.22 0.94 -7.26
N VAL A 311 -34.81 1.74 -6.37
CA VAL A 311 -36.17 1.49 -5.84
C VAL A 311 -37.20 1.48 -6.96
N ALA A 312 -37.22 2.51 -7.81
CA ALA A 312 -38.19 2.61 -8.90
C ALA A 312 -38.12 1.42 -9.88
N VAL A 313 -36.93 0.87 -10.11
CA VAL A 313 -36.73 -0.34 -10.91
C VAL A 313 -37.22 -1.58 -10.16
N LEU A 314 -36.78 -1.78 -8.91
CA LEU A 314 -37.10 -2.96 -8.12
C LEU A 314 -38.58 -3.08 -7.74
N GLU A 315 -39.31 -1.96 -7.65
CA GLU A 315 -40.77 -1.96 -7.50
C GLU A 315 -41.50 -2.58 -8.70
N LEU A 316 -40.89 -2.57 -9.88
CA LEU A 316 -41.45 -3.14 -11.11
C LEU A 316 -40.98 -4.58 -11.38
N VAL A 317 -40.04 -5.10 -10.58
CA VAL A 317 -39.54 -6.48 -10.64
C VAL A 317 -40.52 -7.40 -9.90
N ASP A 318 -41.48 -7.93 -10.65
CA ASP A 318 -42.56 -8.79 -10.15
C ASP A 318 -42.49 -10.24 -10.66
N GLY A 319 -41.46 -10.58 -11.44
CA GLY A 319 -41.36 -11.88 -12.11
C GLY A 319 -42.34 -12.07 -13.26
N GLN A 320 -42.94 -11.00 -13.78
CA GLN A 320 -43.83 -11.02 -14.96
C GLN A 320 -43.36 -10.08 -16.06
N ARG A 321 -42.81 -8.91 -15.70
CA ARG A 321 -42.31 -7.93 -16.68
C ARG A 321 -40.89 -8.23 -17.12
N SER A 322 -40.63 -8.08 -18.42
CA SER A 322 -39.26 -8.13 -18.93
C SER A 322 -38.49 -6.86 -18.60
N VAL A 323 -37.15 -6.92 -18.64
CA VAL A 323 -36.28 -5.74 -18.47
C VAL A 323 -36.67 -4.60 -19.42
N ARG A 324 -36.94 -4.90 -20.69
CA ARG A 324 -37.43 -3.93 -21.68
C ARG A 324 -38.77 -3.31 -21.30
N ALA A 325 -39.70 -4.10 -20.77
CA ALA A 325 -41.00 -3.59 -20.34
C ALA A 325 -40.85 -2.66 -19.13
N ILE A 326 -39.94 -2.98 -18.20
CA ILE A 326 -39.59 -2.12 -17.07
C ILE A 326 -38.97 -0.80 -17.58
N ALA A 327 -38.02 -0.88 -18.52
CA ALA A 327 -37.40 0.31 -19.12
C ALA A 327 -38.42 1.22 -19.82
N ALA A 328 -39.37 0.66 -20.56
CA ALA A 328 -40.42 1.43 -21.22
C ALA A 328 -41.31 2.18 -20.21
N LEU A 329 -41.75 1.51 -19.13
CA LEU A 329 -42.56 2.12 -18.09
C LEU A 329 -41.82 3.25 -17.35
N LEU A 330 -40.53 3.06 -17.08
CA LEU A 330 -39.69 4.08 -16.46
C LEU A 330 -39.41 5.24 -17.43
N GLY A 331 -39.23 4.96 -18.73
CA GLY A 331 -39.08 5.99 -19.77
C GLY A 331 -40.30 6.89 -19.87
N GLU A 332 -41.51 6.33 -19.80
CA GLU A 332 -42.75 7.11 -19.71
C GLU A 332 -42.82 7.92 -18.40
N LYS A 333 -42.54 7.30 -17.26
CA LYS A 333 -42.61 7.94 -15.94
C LYS A 333 -41.64 9.11 -15.77
N PHE A 334 -40.43 8.98 -16.33
CA PHE A 334 -39.34 9.95 -16.17
C PHE A 334 -39.08 10.81 -17.42
N THR A 335 -39.88 10.65 -18.48
CA THR A 335 -39.72 11.38 -19.75
C THR A 335 -38.29 11.25 -20.31
N ALA A 336 -37.78 10.02 -20.36
CA ALA A 336 -36.42 9.68 -20.76
C ALA A 336 -36.42 8.57 -21.82
N ASP A 337 -35.34 8.47 -22.59
CA ASP A 337 -35.19 7.46 -23.65
C ASP A 337 -35.18 6.04 -23.05
N PRO A 338 -36.15 5.17 -23.39
CA PRO A 338 -36.20 3.81 -22.90
C PRO A 338 -34.93 2.99 -23.21
N ALA A 339 -34.21 3.30 -24.29
CA ALA A 339 -32.98 2.59 -24.65
C ALA A 339 -31.83 2.90 -23.69
N VAL A 340 -31.74 4.15 -23.20
CA VAL A 340 -30.75 4.56 -22.20
C VAL A 340 -31.08 3.91 -20.86
N ILE A 341 -32.35 3.94 -20.46
CA ILE A 341 -32.80 3.27 -19.23
C ILE A 341 -32.56 1.76 -19.31
N GLU A 342 -32.85 1.11 -20.44
CA GLU A 342 -32.63 -0.34 -20.64
C GLU A 342 -31.17 -0.72 -20.37
N ALA A 343 -30.20 0.06 -20.87
CA ALA A 343 -28.78 -0.18 -20.63
C ALA A 343 -28.41 -0.04 -19.14
N ASP A 344 -28.87 1.01 -18.49
CA ASP A 344 -28.54 1.30 -17.08
C ASP A 344 -29.15 0.26 -16.13
N ILE A 345 -30.43 -0.12 -16.34
CA ILE A 345 -31.08 -1.14 -15.51
C ILE A 345 -30.46 -2.52 -15.74
N LEU A 346 -29.98 -2.83 -16.95
CA LEU A 346 -29.30 -4.10 -17.22
C LEU A 346 -28.01 -4.22 -16.42
N VAL A 347 -27.23 -3.14 -16.30
CA VAL A 347 -26.02 -3.12 -15.45
C VAL A 347 -26.40 -3.38 -14.00
N MET A 348 -27.39 -2.65 -13.48
CA MET A 348 -27.85 -2.76 -12.10
C MET A 348 -28.42 -4.15 -11.77
N LEU A 349 -29.30 -4.69 -12.62
CA LEU A 349 -29.94 -5.99 -12.41
C LEU A 349 -28.93 -7.14 -12.53
N ASN A 350 -27.95 -7.04 -13.42
CA ASN A 350 -26.87 -8.04 -13.51
C ASN A 350 -25.95 -8.03 -12.28
N ASP A 351 -25.67 -6.85 -11.69
CA ASP A 351 -24.94 -6.76 -10.42
C ASP A 351 -25.74 -7.42 -9.27
N LEU A 352 -27.05 -7.17 -9.18
CA LEU A 352 -27.92 -7.82 -8.20
C LEU A 352 -28.06 -9.34 -8.42
N ALA A 353 -28.11 -9.79 -9.68
CA ALA A 353 -28.12 -11.21 -10.03
C ALA A 353 -26.81 -11.89 -9.62
N THR A 354 -25.67 -11.23 -9.86
CA THR A 354 -24.33 -11.70 -9.44
C THR A 354 -24.27 -11.85 -7.91
N LYS A 355 -24.88 -10.92 -7.18
CA LYS A 355 -24.99 -10.95 -5.72
C LYS A 355 -26.01 -11.97 -5.19
N ARG A 356 -26.70 -12.73 -6.07
CA ARG A 356 -27.75 -13.71 -5.76
C ARG A 356 -28.96 -13.13 -5.02
N VAL A 357 -29.29 -11.88 -5.32
CA VAL A 357 -30.48 -11.20 -4.78
C VAL A 357 -31.51 -10.89 -5.87
N LEU A 358 -31.28 -11.39 -7.08
CA LEU A 358 -32.16 -11.34 -8.24
C LEU A 358 -32.01 -12.63 -9.04
N GLU A 359 -33.10 -13.15 -9.58
CA GLU A 359 -33.15 -14.31 -10.47
C GLU A 359 -33.73 -13.92 -11.85
N ARG A 360 -33.40 -14.72 -12.87
CA ARG A 360 -33.89 -14.59 -14.25
C ARG A 360 -35.30 -15.09 -14.44
#